data_AF-A0A196LC81-F1
#
_entry.id   AF-A0A196LC81-F1
#
_cell.length_a   1.000
_cell.length_b   1.000
_cell.length_c   1.000
_cell.angle_alpha   90.00
_cell.angle_beta   90.00
_cell.angle_gamma   90.00
#
_symmetry.space_group_name_H-M   'P 1'
#
loop_
_entity.id
_entity.type
_entity.pdbx_description
1 polymer ?
#
loop_
_entity_poly.entity_id
_entity_poly.type
_entity_poly.pdbx_seq_one_letter_code
_entity_poly.pdbx_strand_id
1 'polypeptide(L)' 'MILSFIFFLVLFLGGFWLLGLAQSIPDFQGLVFVAGILAVSLALAFAMRQRGSATRRDDNWSGNATE' A
#
# COMPACT_ATOMS: atom_id res chain seq x y z
N MET A 1 7.69 5.61 -10.84
CA MET A 1 7.42 6.64 -9.81
C MET A 1 5.99 7.16 -9.94
N ILE A 2 5.66 7.94 -10.97
CA ILE A 2 4.30 8.54 -11.09
C ILE A 2 3.17 7.53 -11.30
N LEU A 3 3.35 6.47 -12.12
CA LEU A 3 2.31 5.46 -12.36
C LEU A 3 1.94 4.69 -11.09
N SER A 4 2.93 4.38 -10.25
CA SER A 4 2.73 3.72 -8.97
C SER A 4 1.96 4.61 -7.99
N PHE A 5 2.23 5.91 -8.03
CA PHE A 5 1.49 6.91 -7.25
C PHE A 5 0.04 7.06 -7.73
N ILE A 6 -0.19 7.18 -9.04
CA ILE A 6 -1.55 7.25 -9.61
C ILE A 6 -2.34 5.98 -9.29
N PHE A 7 -1.71 4.81 -9.41
CA PHE A 7 -2.33 3.54 -9.04
C PHE A 7 -2.75 3.54 -7.58
N PHE A 8 -1.85 3.92 -6.66
CA PHE A 8 -2.17 4.04 -5.23
C PHE A 8 -3.32 5.02 -4.99
N LEU A 9 -3.32 6.18 -5.65
CA LEU A 9 -4.33 7.22 -5.48
C LEU A 9 -5.71 6.72 -5.91
N VAL A 10 -5.82 6.09 -7.09
CA VAL A 10 -7.07 5.48 -7.58
C VAL A 10 -7.57 4.41 -6.62
N LEU A 11 -6.68 3.58 -6.10
CA LEU A 11 -7.05 2.47 -5.25
C LEU A 11 -7.49 2.94 -3.84
N PHE A 12 -6.86 3.98 -3.32
CA PHE A 12 -7.19 4.59 -2.04
C PHE A 12 -8.47 5.43 -2.11
N LEU A 13 -8.56 6.42 -3.01
CA LEU A 13 -9.77 7.24 -3.19
C LEU A 13 -10.95 6.40 -3.69
N GLY A 14 -10.71 5.49 -4.63
CA GLY A 14 -11.73 4.57 -5.13
C GLY A 14 -12.27 3.66 -4.03
N GLY A 15 -11.40 3.15 -3.14
CA GLY A 15 -11.81 2.37 -1.98
C GLY A 15 -12.71 3.15 -1.02
N PHE A 16 -12.33 4.39 -0.66
CA PHE A 16 -13.17 5.26 0.18
C PHE A 16 -14.48 5.65 -0.48
N TRP A 17 -14.46 5.90 -1.79
CA TRP A 17 -15.67 6.18 -2.55
C TRP A 17 -16.62 4.97 -2.57
N LEU A 18 -16.10 3.75 -2.73
CA LEU A 18 -16.88 2.50 -2.63
C LEU A 18 -17.54 2.33 -1.25
N LEU A 19 -16.84 2.68 -0.16
CA LEU A 19 -17.42 2.63 1.19
C LEU A 19 -18.63 3.56 1.34
N GLY A 20 -18.56 4.76 0.75
CA GLY A 20 -19.69 5.69 0.72
C GLY A 20 -20.82 5.21 -0.19
N LEU A 21 -20.48 4.74 -1.39
CA LEU A 21 -21.43 4.26 -2.39
C LEU A 21 -22.22 3.02 -1.93
N ALA A 22 -21.65 2.21 -1.04
CA ALA A 22 -22.35 1.07 -0.44
C ALA A 22 -23.69 1.46 0.21
N GLN A 23 -23.79 2.67 0.76
CA GLN A 23 -25.03 3.18 1.37
C GLN A 23 -26.12 3.51 0.34
N SER A 24 -25.76 3.68 -0.93
CA SER A 24 -26.68 4.05 -2.01
C SER A 24 -27.16 2.85 -2.83
N ILE A 25 -26.66 1.63 -2.58
CA ILE A 25 -27.05 0.41 -3.31
C ILE A 25 -27.59 -0.64 -2.33
N PRO A 26 -28.90 -0.64 -2.06
CA PRO A 26 -29.52 -1.53 -1.06
C PRO A 26 -29.31 -3.01 -1.36
N ASP A 27 -29.39 -3.41 -2.63
CA ASP A 27 -29.36 -4.82 -3.04
C ASP A 27 -27.96 -5.45 -2.94
N PHE A 28 -26.90 -4.63 -2.95
CA PHE A 28 -25.50 -5.09 -2.95
C PHE A 28 -24.63 -4.40 -1.89
N GLN A 29 -25.25 -3.76 -0.89
CA GLN A 29 -24.56 -2.97 0.13
C GLN A 29 -23.38 -3.71 0.76
N GLY A 30 -23.59 -4.96 1.17
CA GLY A 30 -22.54 -5.79 1.78
C GLY A 30 -21.37 -6.07 0.85
N LEU A 31 -21.65 -6.42 -0.42
CA LEU A 31 -20.62 -6.71 -1.43
C LEU A 31 -19.77 -5.45 -1.72
N VAL A 32 -20.44 -4.31 -1.94
CA VAL A 32 -19.78 -3.04 -2.25
C VAL A 32 -18.94 -2.54 -1.07
N PHE A 33 -19.44 -2.72 0.15
CA PHE A 33 -18.70 -2.37 1.36
C PHE A 33 -17.42 -3.21 1.52
N VAL A 34 -17.50 -4.53 1.34
CA VAL A 34 -16.32 -5.40 1.39
C VAL A 34 -15.34 -5.05 0.28
N ALA A 35 -15.81 -4.76 -0.93
CA ALA A 35 -14.94 -4.32 -2.04
C ALA A 35 -14.20 -3.02 -1.69
N GLY A 36 -14.86 -2.06 -1.02
CA GLY A 36 -14.24 -0.84 -0.53
C GLY A 36 -13.14 -1.11 0.50
N ILE A 37 -13.39 -2.00 1.48
CA ILE A 37 -12.39 -2.41 2.47
C ILE A 37 -11.18 -3.06 1.78
N LEU A 38 -11.42 -4.03 0.88
CA LEU A 38 -10.34 -4.74 0.17
C LEU A 38 -9.49 -3.79 -0.67
N ALA A 39 -10.13 -2.80 -1.32
CA ALA A 39 -9.41 -1.76 -2.05
C ALA A 39 -8.52 -0.93 -1.11
N VAL A 40 -9.04 -0.40 0.00
CA VAL A 40 -8.22 0.38 0.95
C VAL A 40 -7.09 -0.45 1.55
N SER A 41 -7.34 -1.71 1.91
CA SER A 41 -6.31 -2.63 2.41
C SER A 41 -5.20 -2.86 1.38
N LEU A 42 -5.56 -3.03 0.10
CA LEU A 42 -4.59 -3.24 -0.96
C LEU A 42 -3.81 -1.95 -1.29
N ALA A 43 -4.40 -0.76 -1.13
CA ALA A 43 -3.69 0.51 -1.21
C ALA A 43 -2.63 0.61 -0.10
N LEU A 44 -3.00 0.26 1.13
CA LEU A 44 -2.09 0.30 2.26
C LEU A 44 -0.95 -0.71 2.10
N ALA A 45 -1.27 -1.94 1.70
CA ALA A 45 -0.29 -2.97 1.38
C ALA A 45 0.68 -2.50 0.28
N PHE A 46 0.18 -1.78 -0.73
CA PHE A 46 1.01 -1.20 -1.78
C PHE A 46 1.94 -0.10 -1.27
N ALA A 47 1.47 0.78 -0.37
CA ALA A 47 2.30 1.82 0.24
C ALA A 47 3.37 1.25 1.17
N MET A 48 3.03 0.20 1.93
CA MET A 48 3.96 -0.49 2.83
C MET A 48 4.95 -1.40 2.12
N ARG A 49 4.76 -1.65 0.82
CA ARG A 49 5.67 -2.46 0.01
C ARG A 49 7.01 -1.73 -0.15
N GLN A 50 7.91 -1.91 0.81
CA GLN A 50 9.29 -1.47 0.70
C GLN A 50 9.95 -2.11 -0.53
N ARG A 51 10.56 -1.29 -1.39
CA ARG A 51 11.46 -1.73 -2.48
C ARG A 51 12.95 -1.61 -2.11
N GLY A 52 13.25 -1.30 -0.84
CA GLY A 52 14.60 -1.03 -0.35
C GLY A 52 15.28 -2.31 0.15
N SER A 53 16.45 -2.61 -0.39
CA SER A 53 17.31 -3.68 0.09
C SER A 53 17.73 -3.43 1.54
N ALA A 54 17.22 -4.24 2.46
CA ALA A 54 17.67 -4.28 3.85
C ALA A 54 19.10 -4.86 4.01
N THR A 55 19.78 -5.21 2.91
CA THR A 55 21.09 -5.88 2.93
C THR A 55 22.25 -5.00 2.47
N ARG A 56 22.16 -3.66 2.55
CA ARG A 56 23.36 -2.84 2.42
C ARG A 56 24.22 -3.02 3.68
N ARG A 57 25.07 -4.05 3.64
CA ARG A 57 26.01 -4.42 4.68
C ARG A 57 27.22 -3.50 4.52
N ASP A 58 27.16 -2.32 5.13
CA ASP A 58 28.21 -1.29 4.98
C ASP A 58 29.37 -1.44 5.98
N ASP A 59 29.34 -2.41 6.90
CA ASP A 59 30.40 -2.59 7.90
C ASP A 59 31.30 -3.78 7.54
N ASN A 60 32.23 -3.61 6.59
CA ASN A 60 33.40 -4.47 6.52
C ASN A 60 34.48 -3.87 7.43
N TRP A 61 34.63 -4.43 8.63
CA TRP A 61 35.74 -4.10 9.53
C TRP A 61 37.05 -4.49 8.85
N SER A 62 37.68 -3.52 8.16
CA SER A 62 39.06 -3.63 7.67
C SER A 62 40.03 -2.81 8.52
N GLY A 63 39.66 -2.51 9.76
CA GLY A 63 40.56 -1.87 10.72
C GLY A 63 41.63 -2.85 11.17
N ASN A 64 42.88 -2.63 10.77
CA ASN A 64 44.04 -3.34 11.29
C ASN A 64 44.03 -3.24 12.81
N ALA A 65 43.95 -4.39 13.48
CA ALA A 65 43.95 -4.46 14.93
C ALA A 65 45.37 -4.35 15.50
N THR A 66 46.16 -3.35 15.09
CA THR A 66 47.43 -2.89 15.70
C THR A 66 48.17 -1.93 14.75
N GLU A 67 47.94 -0.62 14.90
CA GLU A 67 48.97 0.44 14.71
C GLU A 67 48.72 1.54 15.75
#